data_AF-A0A7S4IMG0-F1
#
_entry.id   AF-A0A7S4IMG0-F1
#
_cell.length_a   1.000
_cell.length_b   1.000
_cell.length_c   1.000
_cell.angle_alpha   90.00
_cell.angle_beta   90.00
_cell.angle_gamma   90.00
#
_symmetry.space_group_name_H-M   'P 1'
#
loop_
_entity.id
_entity.type
_entity.pdbx_description
1 polymer ?
#
loop_
_entity_poly.entity_id
_entity_poly.type
_entity_poly.pdbx_seq_one_letter_code
_entity_poly.pdbx_strand_id
1 'polypeptide(L)'
;IVFLMLRARRLVPRVFSIFARTCTVDRPVRFGIGDVEQETKIPAREEFVPGNKSDPFLDSVEARDHLRWIMQKDSLGQDMLLMGENVSEMRHCVLEWLRLGGKEYEYVSLSQDTAHEDLRQRRELSNNSSIFVDQSAVRAAIHGRILLLEGIERVERNILPLLNNLLENREITLEDGRILLPPHRAEALGIHSDSPSKKIVPVHKDFRVIG
;
A
#
# COMPACT_ATOMS: atom_id res chain seq x y z
N ILE A 1 -20.83 -24.96 -32.65
CA ILE A 1 -19.70 -24.67 -31.73
C ILE A 1 -20.21 -23.72 -30.67
N VAL A 2 -20.34 -24.25 -29.45
CA VAL A 2 -21.01 -23.67 -28.28
C VAL A 2 -20.02 -22.73 -27.59
N PHE A 3 -20.43 -21.50 -27.28
CA PHE A 3 -19.84 -20.77 -26.15
C PHE A 3 -20.99 -20.28 -25.26
N LEU A 4 -21.03 -20.88 -24.09
CA LEU A 4 -22.09 -20.83 -23.09
C LEU A 4 -21.90 -19.56 -22.25
N MET A 5 -22.80 -18.59 -22.43
CA MET A 5 -22.93 -17.41 -21.58
C MET A 5 -23.60 -17.84 -20.25
N LEU A 6 -22.81 -18.36 -19.31
CA LEU A 6 -23.28 -18.68 -17.96
C LEU A 6 -23.35 -17.40 -17.11
N ARG A 7 -24.56 -16.80 -17.10
CA ARG A 7 -25.03 -15.92 -16.03
C ARG A 7 -24.94 -16.68 -14.70
N ALA A 8 -23.91 -16.41 -13.90
CA ALA A 8 -23.89 -16.83 -12.50
C ALA A 8 -24.73 -15.85 -11.67
N ARG A 9 -26.04 -16.11 -11.58
CA ARG A 9 -26.83 -15.69 -10.42
C ARG A 9 -26.35 -16.53 -9.23
N ARG A 10 -25.45 -16.00 -8.40
CA ARG A 10 -25.24 -16.53 -7.05
C ARG A 10 -26.08 -15.71 -6.07
N LEU A 11 -27.08 -16.38 -5.51
CA LEU A 11 -27.69 -16.02 -4.23
C LEU A 11 -26.57 -15.80 -3.22
N VAL A 12 -26.44 -14.58 -2.72
CA VAL A 12 -25.66 -14.30 -1.51
C VAL A 12 -26.56 -14.65 -0.34
N PRO A 13 -26.24 -15.64 0.51
CA PRO A 13 -26.99 -15.88 1.73
C PRO A 13 -26.89 -14.62 2.62
N ARG A 14 -28.06 -14.19 3.12
CA ARG A 14 -28.25 -13.03 3.99
C ARG A 14 -27.47 -13.15 5.32
N VAL A 15 -26.18 -12.79 5.37
CA VAL A 15 -25.51 -12.21 6.56
C VAL A 15 -24.25 -11.44 6.13
N PHE A 16 -24.37 -10.42 5.28
CA PHE A 16 -23.27 -9.49 4.98
C PHE A 16 -23.87 -8.17 4.51
N SER A 17 -23.66 -7.10 5.27
CA SER A 17 -23.92 -5.74 4.81
C SER A 17 -22.61 -5.10 4.33
N ILE A 18 -21.83 -5.82 3.53
CA ILE A 18 -20.86 -5.17 2.64
C ILE A 18 -21.68 -4.70 1.44
N PHE A 19 -22.06 -3.43 1.43
CA PHE A 19 -22.72 -2.83 0.27
C PHE A 19 -21.70 -2.64 -0.85
N ALA A 20 -21.41 -3.69 -1.63
CA ALA A 20 -20.75 -3.53 -2.92
C ALA A 20 -21.85 -3.36 -3.99
N ARG A 21 -22.15 -2.11 -4.39
CA ARG A 21 -23.02 -1.87 -5.55
C ARG A 21 -22.25 -2.26 -6.81
N THR A 22 -22.84 -3.15 -7.61
CA THR A 22 -22.28 -3.71 -8.84
C THR A 22 -21.84 -2.66 -9.85
N CYS A 23 -20.70 -2.95 -10.49
CA CYS A 23 -20.01 -2.13 -11.47
C CYS A 23 -20.91 -1.67 -12.63
N THR A 24 -20.95 -0.36 -12.84
CA THR A 24 -21.12 0.27 -14.15
C THR A 24 -19.89 1.16 -14.36
N VAL A 25 -19.38 1.19 -15.58
CA VAL A 25 -17.98 1.46 -16.00
C VAL A 25 -17.38 2.83 -15.58
N ASP A 26 -18.12 3.70 -14.88
CA ASP A 26 -17.71 5.11 -14.69
C ASP A 26 -17.96 5.70 -13.29
N ARG A 27 -18.16 4.88 -12.25
CA ARG A 27 -18.31 5.40 -10.87
C ARG A 27 -17.47 4.64 -9.86
N PRO A 28 -16.75 5.34 -8.95
CA PRO A 28 -16.11 4.70 -7.82
C PRO A 28 -17.17 3.98 -6.99
N VAL A 29 -17.02 2.66 -6.86
CA VAL A 29 -17.88 1.85 -6.00
C VAL A 29 -17.51 2.18 -4.56
N ARG A 30 -18.50 2.45 -3.72
CA ARG A 30 -18.27 2.58 -2.28
C ARG A 30 -18.39 1.22 -1.63
N PHE A 31 -17.54 0.97 -0.65
CA PHE A 31 -17.66 -0.15 0.27
C PHE A 31 -17.65 0.39 1.70
N GLY A 32 -18.37 -0.28 2.59
CA GLY A 32 -18.53 0.18 3.97
C GLY A 32 -18.45 -0.96 4.96
N ILE A 33 -17.90 -0.66 6.14
CA ILE A 33 -17.80 -1.57 7.28
C ILE A 33 -18.30 -0.79 8.51
N GLY A 34 -19.44 -1.21 9.04
CA GLY A 34 -20.14 -0.48 10.10
C GLY A 34 -20.61 0.89 9.63
N ASP A 35 -20.10 1.93 10.26
CA ASP A 35 -20.36 3.35 10.00
C ASP A 35 -19.31 4.03 9.10
N VAL A 36 -18.30 3.29 8.64
CA VAL A 36 -17.20 3.83 7.83
C VAL A 36 -17.39 3.41 6.39
N GLU A 37 -17.40 4.39 5.48
CA GLU A 37 -17.47 4.17 4.04
C GLU A 37 -16.19 4.68 3.35
N GLN A 38 -15.73 3.95 2.35
CA GLN A 38 -14.61 4.35 1.50
C GLN A 38 -14.92 4.10 0.03
N GLU A 39 -14.23 4.83 -0.84
CA GLU A 39 -14.31 4.66 -2.29
C GLU A 39 -13.25 3.66 -2.76
N THR A 40 -13.68 2.68 -3.54
CA THR A 40 -12.79 1.78 -4.28
C THR A 40 -12.10 2.57 -5.38
N LYS A 41 -10.76 2.52 -5.37
CA LYS A 41 -9.91 3.08 -6.42
C LYS A 41 -9.76 2.07 -7.56
N ILE A 42 -9.58 2.57 -8.77
CA ILE A 42 -9.16 1.74 -9.90
C ILE A 42 -7.63 1.66 -9.82
N PRO A 43 -7.04 0.46 -9.61
CA PRO A 43 -5.60 0.32 -9.55
C PRO A 43 -4.99 0.63 -10.93
N ALA A 44 -3.81 1.25 -10.94
CA ALA A 44 -3.05 1.42 -12.17
C ALA A 44 -2.45 0.08 -12.65
N ARG A 45 -2.13 -0.80 -11.69
CA ARG A 45 -1.53 -2.12 -11.91
C ARG A 45 -2.17 -3.14 -10.97
N GLU A 46 -3.00 -4.02 -11.53
CA GLU A 46 -3.75 -5.02 -10.76
C GLU A 46 -2.85 -6.02 -10.02
N GLU A 47 -1.62 -6.27 -10.51
CA GLU A 47 -0.68 -7.19 -9.85
C GLU A 47 -0.19 -6.71 -8.47
N PHE A 48 -0.38 -5.42 -8.16
CA PHE A 48 -0.08 -4.85 -6.84
C PHE A 48 -1.29 -4.81 -5.92
N VAL A 49 -2.44 -5.36 -6.31
CA VAL A 49 -3.61 -5.51 -5.45
C VAL A 49 -3.67 -6.97 -4.96
N PRO A 50 -3.94 -7.23 -3.66
CA PRO A 50 -4.05 -8.60 -3.19
C PRO A 50 -5.11 -9.40 -3.95
N GLY A 51 -4.78 -10.63 -4.32
CA GLY A 51 -5.74 -11.55 -4.94
C GLY A 51 -6.86 -11.95 -3.97
N ASN A 52 -7.97 -12.43 -4.52
CA ASN A 52 -9.07 -12.96 -3.72
C ASN A 52 -8.65 -14.29 -3.06
N LYS A 53 -8.58 -14.29 -1.72
CA LYS A 53 -8.36 -15.49 -0.91
C LYS A 53 -9.51 -15.61 0.07
N SER A 54 -10.18 -16.76 0.05
CA SER A 54 -11.18 -17.09 1.06
C SER A 54 -10.46 -17.30 2.39
N ASP A 55 -10.82 -16.53 3.39
CA ASP A 55 -10.32 -16.68 4.75
C ASP A 55 -11.51 -16.65 5.73
N PRO A 56 -11.81 -17.76 6.43
CA PRO A 56 -12.89 -17.81 7.41
C PRO A 56 -12.76 -16.77 8.53
N PHE A 57 -11.55 -16.31 8.84
CA PHE A 57 -11.35 -15.28 9.87
C PHE A 57 -12.01 -13.95 9.48
N LEU A 58 -12.07 -13.61 8.19
CA LEU A 58 -12.67 -12.36 7.71
C LEU A 58 -14.19 -12.26 7.95
N ASP A 59 -14.84 -13.40 8.24
CA ASP A 59 -16.26 -13.44 8.59
C ASP A 59 -16.53 -13.17 10.09
N SER A 60 -15.47 -13.11 10.91
CA SER A 60 -15.52 -12.91 12.37
C SER A 60 -15.93 -11.48 12.77
N VAL A 61 -16.23 -11.27 14.05
CA VAL A 61 -16.55 -9.93 14.58
C VAL A 61 -15.26 -9.13 14.76
N GLU A 62 -14.21 -9.80 15.21
CA GLU A 62 -12.87 -9.28 15.43
C GLU A 62 -12.27 -8.72 14.13
N ALA A 63 -12.42 -9.44 13.01
CA ALA A 63 -11.99 -8.96 11.70
C ALA A 63 -12.73 -7.67 11.30
N ARG A 64 -14.03 -7.57 11.58
CA ARG A 64 -14.81 -6.37 11.28
C ARG A 64 -14.32 -5.16 12.07
N ASP A 65 -14.00 -5.34 13.35
CA ASP A 65 -13.48 -4.26 14.19
C ASP A 65 -12.10 -3.79 13.71
N HIS A 66 -11.21 -4.72 13.35
CA HIS A 66 -9.91 -4.39 12.75
C HIS A 66 -10.06 -3.65 11.42
N LEU A 67 -10.89 -4.16 10.51
CA LEU A 67 -11.15 -3.53 9.21
C LEU A 67 -11.74 -2.13 9.36
N ARG A 68 -12.70 -1.96 10.27
CA ARG A 68 -13.30 -0.66 10.60
C ARG A 68 -12.23 0.33 11.10
N TRP A 69 -11.37 -0.11 12.02
CA TRP A 69 -10.28 0.71 12.54
C TRP A 69 -9.30 1.13 11.44
N ILE A 70 -8.89 0.18 10.57
CA ILE A 70 -8.00 0.45 9.43
C ILE A 70 -8.64 1.51 8.51
N MET A 71 -9.93 1.36 8.15
CA MET A 71 -10.63 2.33 7.31
C MET A 71 -10.73 3.71 7.96
N GLN A 72 -10.94 3.80 9.28
CA GLN A 72 -10.95 5.08 9.99
C GLN A 72 -9.58 5.75 9.94
N LYS A 73 -8.51 4.99 10.20
CA LYS A 73 -7.13 5.50 10.17
C LYS A 73 -6.71 5.97 8.79
N ASP A 74 -7.05 5.23 7.74
CA ASP A 74 -6.78 5.64 6.36
C ASP A 74 -7.54 6.91 5.97
N SER A 75 -8.80 7.04 6.41
CA SER A 75 -9.61 8.24 6.16
C SER A 75 -9.03 9.50 6.83
N LEU A 76 -8.30 9.32 7.93
CA LEU A 76 -7.53 10.39 8.59
C LEU A 76 -6.17 10.64 7.94
N GLY A 77 -5.78 9.82 6.96
CA GLY A 77 -4.48 9.91 6.31
C GLY A 77 -3.30 9.52 7.20
N GLN A 78 -3.52 8.66 8.19
CA GLN A 78 -2.50 8.25 9.16
C GLN A 78 -1.80 6.95 8.75
N ASP A 79 -0.51 6.84 9.04
CA ASP A 79 0.19 5.55 9.06
C ASP A 79 -0.33 4.69 10.22
N MET A 80 -0.15 3.37 10.10
CA MET A 80 -0.68 2.40 11.05
C MET A 80 0.43 1.48 11.54
N LEU A 81 0.39 1.16 12.83
CA LEU A 81 1.19 0.09 13.42
C LEU A 81 0.20 -0.89 14.05
N LEU A 82 0.18 -2.12 13.57
CA LEU A 82 -0.71 -3.17 14.03
C LEU A 82 -0.06 -3.91 15.18
N MET A 83 -0.71 -3.87 16.34
CA MET A 83 -0.23 -4.52 17.55
C MET A 83 -1.36 -5.34 18.17
N GLY A 84 -1.06 -6.59 18.52
CA GLY A 84 -1.98 -7.48 19.22
C GLY A 84 -1.47 -8.92 19.22
N GLU A 85 -2.27 -9.81 19.82
CA GLU A 85 -1.90 -11.21 20.00
C GLU A 85 -1.80 -11.96 18.65
N ASN A 86 -2.68 -11.65 17.70
CA ASN A 86 -2.77 -12.33 16.41
C ASN A 86 -2.41 -11.39 15.23
N VAL A 87 -1.15 -10.98 15.15
CA VAL A 87 -0.66 -10.09 14.06
C VAL A 87 -0.90 -10.69 12.67
N SER A 88 -0.82 -12.02 12.53
CA SER A 88 -1.11 -12.72 11.27
C SER A 88 -2.55 -12.48 10.78
N GLU A 89 -3.52 -12.50 11.69
CA GLU A 89 -4.93 -12.27 11.38
C GLU A 89 -5.20 -10.81 11.05
N MET A 90 -4.55 -9.87 11.76
CA MET A 90 -4.61 -8.44 11.43
C MET A 90 -4.06 -8.15 10.03
N ARG A 91 -2.97 -8.84 9.63
CA ARG A 91 -2.43 -8.74 8.27
C ARG A 91 -3.46 -9.20 7.23
N HIS A 92 -4.23 -10.24 7.50
CA HIS A 92 -5.30 -10.67 6.58
C HIS A 92 -6.37 -9.58 6.42
N CYS A 93 -6.75 -8.89 7.51
CA CYS A 93 -7.62 -7.72 7.42
C CYS A 93 -7.03 -6.60 6.55
N VAL A 94 -5.74 -6.30 6.67
CA VAL A 94 -5.09 -5.30 5.79
C VAL A 94 -5.19 -5.70 4.33
N LEU A 95 -4.85 -6.96 4.00
CA LEU A 95 -4.89 -7.44 2.63
C LEU A 95 -6.31 -7.42 2.06
N GLU A 96 -7.31 -7.78 2.87
CA GLU A 96 -8.71 -7.70 2.47
C GLU A 96 -9.16 -6.25 2.25
N TRP A 97 -8.80 -5.33 3.13
CA TRP A 97 -9.08 -3.91 2.97
C TRP A 97 -8.45 -3.33 1.70
N LEU A 98 -7.18 -3.66 1.43
CA LEU A 98 -6.49 -3.26 0.19
C LEU A 98 -7.22 -3.79 -1.06
N ARG A 99 -7.64 -5.05 -1.02
CA ARG A 99 -8.41 -5.69 -2.10
C ARG A 99 -9.75 -5.01 -2.34
N LEU A 100 -10.53 -4.76 -1.29
CA LEU A 100 -11.83 -4.08 -1.37
C LEU A 100 -11.69 -2.63 -1.88
N GLY A 101 -10.63 -1.95 -1.44
CA GLY A 101 -10.31 -0.60 -1.84
C GLY A 101 -9.64 -0.47 -3.21
N GLY A 102 -9.26 -1.57 -3.87
CA GLY A 102 -8.46 -1.54 -5.09
C GLY A 102 -7.13 -0.80 -4.90
N LYS A 103 -6.57 -0.87 -3.69
CA LYS A 103 -5.34 -0.15 -3.31
C LYS A 103 -4.13 -1.02 -3.61
N GLU A 104 -3.18 -0.43 -4.33
CA GLU A 104 -1.89 -1.05 -4.60
C GLU A 104 -1.02 -1.06 -3.33
N TYR A 105 -0.25 -2.13 -3.13
CA TYR A 105 0.68 -2.24 -2.02
C TYR A 105 2.04 -2.81 -2.46
N GLU A 106 3.06 -2.54 -1.64
CA GLU A 106 4.38 -3.14 -1.72
C GLU A 106 4.65 -3.79 -0.37
N TYR A 107 5.08 -5.05 -0.37
CA TYR A 107 5.37 -5.80 0.84
C TYR A 107 6.88 -5.87 1.09
N VAL A 108 7.28 -5.66 2.34
CA VAL A 108 8.66 -5.83 2.79
C VAL A 108 8.69 -6.61 4.11
N SER A 109 9.39 -7.74 4.09
CA SER A 109 9.74 -8.48 5.31
C SER A 109 11.09 -7.97 5.79
N LEU A 110 11.12 -7.40 7.00
CA LEU A 110 12.31 -6.93 7.67
C LEU A 110 12.88 -8.07 8.55
N SER A 111 14.21 -8.16 8.55
CA SER A 111 15.00 -9.11 9.33
C SER A 111 16.31 -8.44 9.75
N GLN A 112 17.12 -9.16 10.52
CA GLN A 112 18.47 -8.69 10.86
C GLN A 112 19.36 -8.57 9.61
N ASP A 113 19.10 -9.34 8.55
CA ASP A 113 19.89 -9.29 7.31
C ASP A 113 19.40 -8.22 6.33
N THR A 114 18.37 -7.44 6.67
CA THR A 114 17.85 -6.40 5.77
C THR A 114 18.86 -5.28 5.60
N ALA A 115 19.21 -4.99 4.35
CA ALA A 115 20.13 -3.93 3.98
C ALA A 115 19.41 -2.66 3.52
N HIS A 116 20.14 -1.54 3.47
CA HIS A 116 19.64 -0.27 2.94
C HIS A 116 19.17 -0.41 1.48
N GLU A 117 19.88 -1.23 0.71
CA GLU A 117 19.59 -1.48 -0.70
C GLU A 117 18.25 -2.16 -0.90
N ASP A 118 17.74 -2.94 0.08
CA ASP A 118 16.46 -3.65 -0.02
C ASP A 118 15.25 -2.71 0.12
N LEU A 119 15.45 -1.54 0.74
CA LEU A 119 14.40 -0.55 0.96
C LEU A 119 14.48 0.60 -0.05
N ARG A 120 15.70 1.03 -0.39
CA ARG A 120 15.97 2.24 -1.16
C ARG A 120 16.17 1.94 -2.64
N GLN A 121 17.41 1.67 -3.02
CA GLN A 121 17.82 1.38 -4.39
C GLN A 121 18.87 0.29 -4.34
N ARG A 122 18.77 -0.63 -5.30
CA ARG A 122 19.80 -1.63 -5.53
C ARG A 122 20.54 -1.32 -6.82
N ARG A 123 21.86 -1.47 -6.80
CA ARG A 123 22.67 -1.37 -8.00
C ARG A 123 22.67 -2.71 -8.72
N GLU A 124 22.14 -2.73 -9.94
CA GLU A 124 22.12 -3.93 -10.78
C GLU A 124 23.01 -3.73 -12.00
N LEU A 125 23.68 -4.80 -12.45
CA LEU A 125 24.40 -4.78 -13.72
C LEU A 125 23.43 -5.13 -14.84
N SER A 126 23.32 -4.25 -15.82
CA SER A 126 22.56 -4.47 -17.05
C SER A 126 23.41 -4.06 -18.25
N ASN A 127 23.65 -5.00 -19.17
CA ASN A 127 24.38 -4.76 -20.42
C ASN A 127 25.72 -4.02 -20.24
N ASN A 128 26.60 -4.51 -19.34
CA ASN A 128 27.89 -3.88 -19.00
C ASN A 128 27.81 -2.46 -18.40
N SER A 129 26.61 -1.99 -18.06
CA SER A 129 26.40 -0.74 -17.33
C SER A 129 25.77 -1.03 -15.96
N SER A 130 26.03 -0.18 -14.98
CA SER A 130 25.34 -0.27 -13.70
C SER A 130 24.13 0.64 -13.68
N ILE A 131 22.96 0.09 -13.42
CA ILE A 131 21.71 0.83 -13.24
C ILE A 131 21.30 0.79 -11.78
N PHE A 132 20.61 1.84 -11.33
CA PHE A 132 19.97 1.87 -10.01
C PHE A 132 18.50 1.49 -10.17
N VAL A 133 18.06 0.50 -9.40
CA VAL A 133 16.69 -0.02 -9.43
C VAL A 133 15.99 0.32 -8.13
N ASP A 134 14.89 1.06 -8.23
CA ASP A 134 14.04 1.46 -7.11
C ASP A 134 13.40 0.23 -6.45
N GLN A 135 13.61 0.11 -5.14
CA GLN A 135 13.03 -0.96 -4.34
C GLN A 135 11.68 -0.55 -3.73
N SER A 136 11.07 -1.48 -2.97
CA SER A 136 9.70 -1.44 -2.49
C SER A 136 9.31 -0.13 -1.82
N ALA A 137 10.13 0.41 -0.92
CA ALA A 137 9.78 1.63 -0.17
C ALA A 137 9.78 2.88 -1.09
N VAL A 138 10.75 2.95 -2.00
CA VAL A 138 10.82 4.03 -3.00
C VAL A 138 9.67 3.95 -4.00
N ARG A 139 9.39 2.76 -4.55
CA ARG A 139 8.26 2.56 -5.47
C ARG A 139 6.94 2.90 -4.80
N ALA A 140 6.73 2.48 -3.55
CA ALA A 140 5.52 2.79 -2.81
C ALA A 140 5.36 4.31 -2.62
N ALA A 141 6.44 5.00 -2.24
CA ALA A 141 6.43 6.44 -2.05
C ALA A 141 6.17 7.22 -3.35
N ILE A 142 6.74 6.79 -4.48
CA ILE A 142 6.56 7.43 -5.80
C ILE A 142 5.14 7.20 -6.34
N HIS A 143 4.64 5.97 -6.26
CA HIS A 143 3.37 5.58 -6.87
C HIS A 143 2.17 5.74 -5.93
N GLY A 144 2.38 6.10 -4.66
CA GLY A 144 1.28 6.23 -3.69
C GLY A 144 0.68 4.90 -3.26
N ARG A 145 1.50 3.85 -3.23
CA ARG A 145 1.10 2.53 -2.75
C ARG A 145 1.17 2.47 -1.24
N ILE A 146 0.48 1.51 -0.68
CA ILE A 146 0.62 1.17 0.74
C ILE A 146 1.90 0.36 0.92
N LEU A 147 2.82 0.81 1.79
CA LEU A 147 3.99 0.03 2.16
C LEU A 147 3.63 -0.83 3.37
N LEU A 148 3.54 -2.15 3.17
CA LEU A 148 3.29 -3.12 4.23
C LEU A 148 4.63 -3.66 4.74
N LEU A 149 5.01 -3.24 5.94
CA LEU A 149 6.21 -3.68 6.65
C LEU A 149 5.84 -4.83 7.60
N GLU A 150 6.71 -5.82 7.68
CA GLU A 150 6.61 -6.89 8.67
C GLU A 150 7.97 -7.09 9.34
N GLY A 151 8.01 -7.34 10.65
CA GLY A 151 9.26 -7.63 11.34
C GLY A 151 10.09 -6.39 11.69
N ILE A 152 9.48 -5.21 11.83
CA ILE A 152 10.18 -3.97 12.19
C ILE A 152 10.95 -4.09 13.51
N GLU A 153 10.49 -4.95 14.41
CA GLU A 153 11.13 -5.26 15.69
C GLU A 153 12.45 -6.04 15.56
N ARG A 154 12.68 -6.67 14.40
CA ARG A 154 13.85 -7.53 14.12
C ARG A 154 14.92 -6.83 13.31
N VAL A 155 14.64 -5.64 12.79
CA VAL A 155 15.54 -4.94 11.88
C VAL A 155 16.80 -4.47 12.60
N GLU A 156 17.93 -4.46 11.90
CA GLU A 156 19.16 -3.90 12.43
C GLU A 156 19.04 -2.39 12.73
N ARG A 157 19.78 -1.95 13.74
CA ARG A 157 19.76 -0.55 14.21
C ARG A 157 20.21 0.46 13.16
N ASN A 158 21.04 0.03 12.21
CA ASN A 158 21.52 0.86 11.09
C ASN A 158 20.41 1.19 10.09
N ILE A 159 19.34 0.39 10.00
CA ILE A 159 18.19 0.61 9.10
C ILE A 159 17.16 1.56 9.72
N LEU A 160 17.08 1.60 11.06
CA LEU A 160 16.09 2.42 11.77
C LEU A 160 16.11 3.91 11.37
N PRO A 161 17.28 4.59 11.18
CA PRO A 161 17.29 5.97 10.71
C PRO A 161 16.66 6.15 9.32
N LEU A 162 16.85 5.19 8.41
CA LEU A 162 16.25 5.23 7.08
C LEU A 162 14.72 5.11 7.18
N LEU A 163 14.23 4.14 7.96
CA LEU A 163 12.79 3.96 8.19
C LEU A 163 12.19 5.18 8.89
N ASN A 164 12.84 5.73 9.91
CA ASN A 164 12.36 6.89 10.64
C ASN A 164 12.23 8.12 9.72
N ASN A 165 13.21 8.39 8.87
CA ASN A 165 13.14 9.50 7.92
C ASN A 165 12.00 9.32 6.90
N LEU A 166 11.77 8.08 6.43
CA LEU A 166 10.64 7.79 5.55
C LEU A 166 9.29 7.89 6.28
N LEU A 167 9.21 7.45 7.52
CA LEU A 167 7.97 7.43 8.32
C LEU A 167 7.58 8.84 8.79
N GLU A 168 8.54 9.61 9.30
CA GLU A 168 8.29 10.94 9.87
C GLU A 168 8.28 12.03 8.79
N ASN A 169 9.33 12.08 7.97
CA ASN A 169 9.55 13.22 7.07
C ASN A 169 9.09 12.96 5.63
N ARG A 170 8.82 11.71 5.25
CA ARG A 170 8.66 11.28 3.85
C ARG A 170 9.87 11.65 3.00
N GLU A 171 11.07 11.56 3.58
CA GLU A 171 12.32 11.95 2.93
C GLU A 171 13.26 10.76 2.75
N ILE A 172 13.76 10.57 1.53
CA ILE A 172 14.79 9.58 1.20
C ILE A 172 15.72 10.18 0.16
N THR A 173 17.02 10.24 0.45
CA THR A 173 18.03 10.50 -0.59
C THR A 173 18.29 9.21 -1.35
N LEU A 174 18.39 9.25 -2.68
CA LEU A 174 18.63 8.12 -3.58
C LEU A 174 20.08 8.14 -4.12
N GLU A 175 20.59 6.98 -4.54
CA GLU A 175 21.99 6.81 -4.97
C GLU A 175 22.26 7.38 -6.36
N ASP A 176 21.24 7.39 -7.21
CA ASP A 176 21.25 8.08 -8.51
C ASP A 176 21.18 9.61 -8.38
N GLY A 177 21.15 10.14 -7.16
CA GLY A 177 21.11 11.57 -6.86
C GLY A 177 19.70 12.18 -6.82
N ARG A 178 18.64 11.36 -6.97
CA ARG A 178 17.28 11.79 -6.67
C ARG A 178 17.08 11.94 -5.15
N ILE A 179 16.09 12.74 -4.74
CA ILE A 179 15.71 12.98 -3.35
C ILE A 179 14.18 12.98 -3.31
N LEU A 180 13.61 12.06 -2.54
CA LEU A 180 12.19 12.06 -2.22
C LEU A 180 11.92 13.10 -1.14
N LEU A 181 10.91 13.94 -1.37
CA LEU A 181 10.46 14.96 -0.42
C LEU A 181 8.93 14.95 -0.30
N PRO A 182 8.36 15.36 0.84
CA PRO A 182 6.91 15.51 0.96
C PRO A 182 6.36 16.58 -0.01
N PRO A 183 5.11 16.46 -0.48
CA PRO A 183 4.52 17.37 -1.48
C PRO A 183 4.68 18.86 -1.16
N HIS A 184 4.35 19.25 0.07
CA HIS A 184 4.40 20.66 0.50
C HIS A 184 5.82 21.26 0.39
N ARG A 185 6.86 20.46 0.63
CA ARG A 185 8.25 20.90 0.58
C ARG A 185 8.76 20.95 -0.87
N ALA A 186 8.34 20.01 -1.70
CA ALA A 186 8.61 20.07 -3.14
C ALA A 186 7.96 21.31 -3.77
N GLU A 187 6.70 21.59 -3.43
CA GLU A 187 5.99 22.80 -3.88
C GLU A 187 6.69 24.09 -3.43
N ALA A 188 7.15 24.16 -2.18
CA ALA A 188 7.89 25.33 -1.66
C ALA A 188 9.19 25.61 -2.41
N LEU A 189 9.80 24.59 -3.04
CA LEU A 189 11.00 24.72 -3.88
C LEU A 189 10.66 25.07 -5.35
N GLY A 190 9.39 25.36 -5.67
CA GLY A 190 8.93 25.59 -7.04
C GLY A 190 8.93 24.32 -7.88
N ILE A 191 8.93 23.15 -7.22
CA ILE A 191 9.08 21.87 -7.89
C ILE A 191 7.72 21.24 -8.20
N HIS A 192 7.22 21.51 -9.41
CA HIS A 192 6.11 20.77 -10.00
C HIS A 192 6.57 19.47 -10.67
N SER A 193 5.65 18.49 -10.79
CA SER A 193 5.88 17.16 -11.36
C SER A 193 6.44 17.16 -12.79
N ASP A 194 6.24 18.24 -13.56
CA ASP A 194 6.57 18.30 -15.00
C ASP A 194 7.93 18.91 -15.36
N SER A 195 8.80 19.28 -14.41
CA SER A 195 10.11 19.86 -14.81
C SER A 195 11.18 18.79 -15.09
N PRO A 196 11.87 18.87 -16.23
CA PRO A 196 12.69 17.78 -16.79
C PRO A 196 14.05 17.54 -16.09
N SER A 197 14.42 18.35 -15.10
CA SER A 197 15.77 18.37 -14.49
C SER A 197 15.82 17.95 -13.02
N LYS A 198 14.78 17.28 -12.50
CA LYS A 198 14.59 17.22 -11.06
C LYS A 198 15.17 15.96 -10.43
N LYS A 199 16.32 16.20 -9.79
CA LYS A 199 16.82 15.43 -8.64
C LYS A 199 15.82 15.36 -7.47
N ILE A 200 14.67 16.01 -7.52
CA ILE A 200 13.69 16.02 -6.43
C ILE A 200 12.40 15.38 -6.92
N VAL A 201 11.95 14.34 -6.22
CA VAL A 201 10.75 13.56 -6.52
C VAL A 201 9.76 13.76 -5.38
N PRO A 202 8.57 14.33 -5.63
CA PRO A 202 7.56 14.45 -4.58
C PRO A 202 7.01 13.07 -4.20
N VAL A 203 6.90 12.79 -2.90
CA VAL A 203 6.21 11.61 -2.38
C VAL A 203 4.71 11.76 -2.62
N HIS A 204 4.07 10.69 -3.08
CA HIS A 204 2.65 10.72 -3.39
C HIS A 204 1.79 10.92 -2.13
N LYS A 205 0.75 11.76 -2.21
CA LYS A 205 -0.14 12.09 -1.08
C LYS A 205 -0.85 10.88 -0.45
N ASP A 206 -1.08 9.84 -1.25
CA ASP A 206 -1.75 8.59 -0.82
C ASP A 206 -0.79 7.56 -0.23
N PHE A 207 0.53 7.82 -0.25
CA PHE A 207 1.51 6.94 0.36
C PHE A 207 1.23 6.79 1.87
N ARG A 208 1.09 5.55 2.33
CA ARG A 208 0.92 5.21 3.75
C ARG A 208 1.79 4.02 4.08
N VAL A 209 2.21 3.94 5.34
CA VAL A 209 2.92 2.79 5.86
C VAL A 209 2.04 2.06 6.87
N ILE A 210 2.00 0.73 6.75
CA ILE A 210 1.37 -0.17 7.70
C ILE A 210 2.46 -1.14 8.17
N GLY A 211 2.76 -1.12 9.46
CA GLY A 211 3.73 -2.02 10.10
C GLY A 211 3.11 -2.93 11.14
#